data_AF-A0A9D2CHR2-F1
#
_entry.id   AF-A0A9D2CHR2-F1
#
_cell.length_a   1.000
_cell.length_b   1.000
_cell.length_c   1.000
_cell.angle_alpha   90.00
_cell.angle_beta   90.00
_cell.angle_gamma   90.00
#
_symmetry.space_group_name_H-M   'P 1'
#
loop_
_entity.id
_entity.type
_entity.pdbx_description
1 polymer ?
#
loop_
_entity_poly.entity_id
_entity_poly.type
_entity_poly.pdbx_seq_one_letter_code
_entity_poly.pdbx_strand_id
1 'polypeptide(L)'
;MSKDSQGQTIGAIFKGLLVFAVLVAIFVVAFSAIINFVSASIAALFSTLSTIDVAIVVALITGCVSIVTVIGGGIANNYLAYRQRNSEYLREHRAQAYEKLIEIVYKMLMKSKKKEQYGADEMLSDMNDFNQSLTLWGSSKAIRLWDEWRLATVGKQPSASELLFAMEKVLIQLRRDMGQGRGLKKGDLLKLFINDVDTLLGSSNSANQ
;
A
#
# COMPACT_ATOMS: atom_id res chain seq x y z
N MET A 1 12.32 47.55 -6.94
CA MET A 1 11.05 46.82 -6.75
C MET A 1 11.36 45.50 -6.02
N SER A 2 11.71 45.54 -4.71
CA SER A 2 12.21 44.32 -4.02
C SER A 2 12.35 44.35 -2.48
N LYS A 3 11.59 45.14 -1.70
CA LYS A 3 11.69 45.07 -0.22
C LYS A 3 10.37 44.90 0.52
N ASP A 4 9.27 45.43 0.00
CA ASP A 4 8.00 45.42 0.73
C ASP A 4 7.29 44.05 0.73
N SER A 5 7.45 43.22 -0.31
CA SER A 5 6.77 41.92 -0.36
C SER A 5 7.42 40.86 0.55
N GLN A 6 8.74 40.90 0.77
CA GLN A 6 9.41 39.93 1.65
C GLN A 6 9.12 40.17 3.13
N GLY A 7 9.03 41.44 3.57
CA GLY A 7 8.66 41.77 4.95
C GLY A 7 7.25 41.32 5.33
N GLN A 8 6.32 41.37 4.36
CA GLN A 8 4.93 40.94 4.55
C GLN A 8 4.81 39.41 4.67
N THR A 9 5.62 38.65 3.91
CA THR A 9 5.65 37.17 3.99
C THR A 9 6.26 36.67 5.29
N ILE A 10 7.35 37.29 5.76
CA ILE A 10 8.02 36.92 7.03
C ILE A 10 7.10 37.20 8.23
N GLY A 11 6.39 38.34 8.22
CA GLY A 11 5.44 38.68 9.28
C GLY A 11 4.24 37.72 9.35
N ALA A 12 3.77 37.21 8.21
CA ALA A 12 2.70 36.22 8.16
C ALA A 12 3.15 34.85 8.71
N ILE A 13 4.36 34.41 8.39
CA ILE A 13 4.95 33.17 8.91
C ILE A 13 5.11 33.24 10.43
N PHE A 14 5.60 34.37 10.96
CA PHE A 14 5.76 34.55 12.40
C PHE A 14 4.41 34.51 13.15
N LYS A 15 3.38 35.15 12.60
CA LYS A 15 2.02 35.08 13.17
C LYS A 15 1.47 33.65 13.12
N GLY A 16 1.69 32.91 12.04
CA GLY A 16 1.29 31.51 11.92
C GLY A 16 1.98 30.60 12.94
N LEU A 17 3.28 30.79 13.14
CA LEU A 17 4.07 30.05 14.14
C LEU A 17 3.57 30.32 15.57
N LEU A 18 3.22 31.58 15.87
CA LEU A 18 2.71 31.98 17.19
C LEU A 18 1.36 31.32 17.47
N VAL A 19 0.43 31.32 16.51
CA VAL A 19 -0.87 30.63 16.65
C VAL A 19 -0.68 29.13 16.86
N PHE A 20 0.23 28.51 16.11
CA PHE A 20 0.56 27.09 16.29
C PHE A 20 1.12 26.79 17.69
N ALA A 21 2.03 27.64 18.19
CA ALA A 21 2.59 27.49 19.53
C ALA A 21 1.52 27.60 20.64
N VAL A 22 0.55 28.51 20.49
CA VAL A 22 -0.57 28.65 21.42
C VAL A 22 -1.47 27.39 21.40
N LEU A 23 -1.77 26.84 20.22
CA LEU A 23 -2.56 25.61 20.12
C LEU A 23 -1.87 24.42 20.78
N VAL A 24 -0.55 24.28 20.60
CA VAL A 24 0.25 23.25 21.27
C VAL A 24 0.22 23.44 22.79
N ALA A 25 0.38 24.68 23.27
CA ALA A 25 0.33 24.97 24.71
C ALA A 25 -1.04 24.60 25.32
N ILE A 26 -2.15 24.94 24.64
CA ILE A 26 -3.51 24.56 25.07
C ILE A 26 -3.64 23.03 25.14
N PHE A 27 -3.12 22.32 24.13
CA PHE A 27 -3.17 20.86 24.10
C PHE A 27 -2.38 20.23 25.25
N VAL A 28 -1.18 20.74 25.54
CA VAL A 28 -0.34 20.26 26.65
C VAL A 28 -1.01 20.50 28.00
N VAL A 29 -1.60 21.68 28.20
CA VAL A 29 -2.33 22.00 29.46
C VAL A 29 -3.55 21.11 29.62
N ALA A 30 -4.35 20.92 28.56
CA ALA A 30 -5.51 20.04 28.59
C ALA A 30 -5.09 18.58 28.90
N PHE A 31 -4.03 18.10 28.27
CA PHE A 31 -3.50 16.75 28.50
C PHE A 31 -2.98 16.57 29.93
N SER A 32 -2.26 17.57 30.46
CA SER A 32 -1.79 17.56 31.85
C SER A 32 -2.94 17.57 32.86
N ALA A 33 -3.99 18.35 32.61
CA ALA A 33 -5.19 18.36 33.45
C ALA A 33 -5.88 16.99 33.51
N ILE A 34 -5.96 16.29 32.37
CA ILE A 34 -6.52 14.93 32.31
C ILE A 34 -5.66 13.96 33.12
N ILE A 35 -4.33 13.99 32.95
CA ILE A 35 -3.42 13.13 33.73
C ILE A 35 -3.59 13.38 35.23
N ASN A 36 -3.61 14.65 35.64
CA ASN A 36 -3.74 15.02 37.04
C ASN A 36 -5.08 14.55 37.62
N PHE A 37 -6.19 14.71 36.89
CA PHE A 37 -7.50 14.22 37.29
C PHE A 37 -7.54 12.69 37.46
N VAL A 38 -6.96 11.97 36.50
CA VAL A 38 -6.88 10.50 36.54
C VAL A 38 -6.00 10.05 37.72
N SER A 39 -4.84 10.69 37.92
CA SER A 39 -3.92 10.34 39.01
C SER A 39 -4.53 10.60 40.40
N ALA A 40 -5.25 11.70 40.57
CA ALA A 40 -5.95 12.02 41.82
C ALA A 40 -7.07 11.03 42.10
N SER A 41 -7.82 10.64 41.07
CA SER A 41 -8.85 9.61 41.16
C SER A 41 -8.27 8.26 41.56
N ILE A 42 -7.15 7.86 40.96
CA ILE A 42 -6.44 6.61 41.28
C ILE A 42 -5.89 6.64 42.72
N ALA A 43 -5.30 7.76 43.16
CA ALA A 43 -4.78 7.91 44.52
C ALA A 43 -5.90 7.84 45.57
N ALA A 44 -7.04 8.50 45.32
CA ALA A 44 -8.21 8.43 46.18
C ALA A 44 -8.73 6.98 46.29
N LEU A 45 -8.80 6.26 45.17
CA LEU A 45 -9.18 4.84 45.14
C LEU A 45 -8.22 3.98 45.97
N PHE A 46 -6.89 4.14 45.81
CA PHE A 46 -5.91 3.38 46.60
C PHE A 46 -5.99 3.67 48.09
N SER A 47 -6.24 4.93 48.49
CA SER A 47 -6.42 5.27 49.90
C SER A 47 -7.62 4.55 50.52
N THR A 48 -8.75 4.48 49.81
CA THR A 48 -9.94 3.75 50.26
C THR A 48 -9.74 2.22 50.26
N LEU A 49 -9.06 1.67 49.24
CA LEU A 49 -8.81 0.22 49.12
C LEU A 49 -7.88 -0.31 50.21
N SER A 50 -6.94 0.50 50.70
CA SER A 50 -5.99 0.10 51.76
C SER A 50 -6.65 -0.24 53.11
N THR A 51 -7.92 0.15 53.29
CA THR A 51 -8.69 -0.08 54.52
C THR A 51 -9.60 -1.32 54.46
N ILE A 52 -9.70 -1.95 53.29
CA ILE A 52 -10.62 -3.07 53.01
C ILE A 52 -9.83 -4.39 53.01
N ASP A 53 -10.50 -5.51 53.34
CA ASP A 53 -9.93 -6.86 53.26
C ASP A 53 -9.30 -7.14 51.89
N VAL A 54 -8.07 -7.69 51.91
CA VAL A 54 -7.28 -8.09 50.74
C VAL A 54 -8.08 -8.97 49.77
N ALA A 55 -8.95 -9.86 50.27
CA ALA A 55 -9.78 -10.72 49.41
C ALA A 55 -10.73 -9.93 48.51
N ILE A 56 -11.32 -8.84 49.03
CA ILE A 56 -12.24 -7.97 48.29
C ILE A 56 -11.45 -7.15 47.25
N VAL A 57 -10.25 -6.69 47.60
CA VAL A 57 -9.36 -5.94 46.69
C VAL A 57 -8.99 -6.78 45.47
N VAL A 58 -8.59 -8.04 45.67
CA VAL A 58 -8.23 -8.95 44.56
C VAL A 58 -9.43 -9.24 43.65
N ALA A 59 -10.63 -9.42 44.23
CA ALA A 59 -11.85 -9.63 43.46
C ALA A 59 -12.20 -8.40 42.58
N LEU A 60 -12.07 -7.19 43.12
CA LEU A 60 -12.29 -5.95 42.38
C LEU A 60 -11.28 -5.75 41.25
N ILE A 61 -10.00 -6.00 41.50
CA ILE A 61 -8.95 -5.93 40.47
C ILE A 61 -9.25 -6.93 39.35
N THR A 62 -9.59 -8.17 39.70
CA THR A 62 -9.92 -9.22 38.72
C THR A 62 -11.11 -8.82 37.86
N GLY A 63 -12.17 -8.27 38.47
CA GLY A 63 -13.33 -7.74 37.74
C GLY A 63 -12.95 -6.60 36.78
N CYS A 64 -12.14 -5.65 37.24
CA CYS A 64 -11.68 -4.53 36.40
C CYS A 64 -10.81 -5.01 35.22
N VAL A 65 -9.84 -5.89 35.49
CA VAL A 65 -8.95 -6.44 34.45
C VAL A 65 -9.74 -7.23 33.42
N SER A 66 -10.74 -8.00 33.84
CA SER A 66 -11.63 -8.75 32.93
C SER A 66 -12.39 -7.81 31.99
N ILE A 67 -13.02 -6.76 32.54
CA ILE A 67 -13.75 -5.75 31.75
C ILE A 67 -12.83 -5.07 30.74
N VAL A 68 -11.66 -4.60 31.19
CA VAL A 68 -10.68 -3.93 30.32
C VAL A 68 -10.18 -4.86 29.22
N THR A 69 -9.90 -6.13 29.55
CA THR A 69 -9.39 -7.11 28.58
C THR A 69 -10.43 -7.46 27.53
N VAL A 70 -11.70 -7.67 27.93
CA VAL A 70 -12.78 -8.02 27.01
C VAL A 70 -13.10 -6.85 26.08
N ILE A 71 -13.24 -5.64 26.61
CA ILE A 71 -13.57 -4.46 25.82
C ILE A 71 -12.39 -4.05 24.94
N GLY A 72 -11.19 -3.95 25.51
CA GLY A 72 -9.97 -3.59 24.78
C GLY A 72 -9.62 -4.62 23.71
N GLY A 73 -9.71 -5.90 24.04
CA GLY A 73 -9.53 -7.01 23.10
C GLY A 73 -10.57 -7.00 21.99
N GLY A 74 -11.84 -6.73 22.31
CA GLY A 74 -12.91 -6.58 21.32
C GLY A 74 -12.67 -5.45 20.33
N ILE A 75 -12.25 -4.27 20.81
CA ILE A 75 -11.93 -3.12 19.95
C ILE A 75 -10.72 -3.43 19.05
N ALA A 76 -9.64 -3.95 19.64
CA ALA A 76 -8.44 -4.31 18.89
C ALA A 76 -8.75 -5.37 17.82
N ASN A 77 -9.47 -6.43 18.20
CA ASN A 77 -9.87 -7.49 17.29
C ASN A 77 -10.75 -6.97 16.14
N ASN A 78 -11.75 -6.14 16.43
CA ASN A 78 -12.59 -5.54 15.41
C ASN A 78 -11.79 -4.66 14.44
N TYR A 79 -10.84 -3.87 14.95
CA TYR A 79 -9.98 -3.03 14.12
C TYR A 79 -9.06 -3.87 13.22
N LEU A 80 -8.38 -4.87 13.77
CA LEU A 80 -7.53 -5.78 13.00
C LEU A 80 -8.35 -6.57 11.98
N ALA A 81 -9.50 -7.12 12.37
CA ALA A 81 -10.39 -7.87 11.51
C ALA A 81 -10.95 -7.00 10.38
N TYR A 82 -11.31 -5.74 10.65
CA TYR A 82 -11.73 -4.80 9.61
C TYR A 82 -10.62 -4.58 8.57
N ARG A 83 -9.39 -4.29 9.04
CA ARG A 83 -8.23 -4.10 8.16
C ARG A 83 -7.94 -5.33 7.32
N GLN A 84 -8.02 -6.51 7.93
CA GLN A 84 -7.78 -7.78 7.23
C GLN A 84 -8.84 -8.04 6.16
N ARG A 85 -10.13 -7.94 6.51
CA ARG A 85 -11.24 -8.13 5.56
C ARG A 85 -11.14 -7.19 4.37
N ASN A 86 -10.81 -5.92 4.60
CA ASN A 86 -10.64 -4.96 3.51
C ASN A 86 -9.46 -5.35 2.60
N SER A 87 -8.36 -5.84 3.17
CA SER A 87 -7.21 -6.30 2.38
C SER A 87 -7.53 -7.56 1.56
N GLU A 88 -8.29 -8.50 2.13
CA GLU A 88 -8.73 -9.72 1.45
C GLU A 88 -9.71 -9.39 0.32
N TYR A 89 -10.69 -8.53 0.59
CA TYR A 89 -11.66 -8.04 -0.39
C TYR A 89 -10.96 -7.38 -1.58
N LEU A 90 -10.02 -6.45 -1.34
CA LEU A 90 -9.26 -5.81 -2.40
C LEU A 90 -8.37 -6.81 -3.16
N ARG A 91 -7.80 -7.79 -2.47
CA ARG A 91 -6.93 -8.81 -3.08
C ARG A 91 -7.72 -9.74 -4.00
N GLU A 92 -8.94 -10.12 -3.62
CA GLU A 92 -9.83 -10.94 -4.44
C GLU A 92 -10.19 -10.26 -5.76
N HIS A 93 -10.61 -9.00 -5.71
CA HIS A 93 -10.98 -8.25 -6.91
C HIS A 93 -9.76 -7.90 -7.79
N ARG A 94 -8.60 -7.63 -7.17
CA ARG A 94 -7.34 -7.46 -7.89
C ARG A 94 -6.88 -8.74 -8.57
N ALA A 95 -7.10 -9.91 -7.95
CA ALA A 95 -6.76 -11.19 -8.56
C ALA A 95 -7.45 -11.33 -9.92
N GLN A 96 -8.76 -11.10 -9.95
CA GLN A 96 -9.56 -11.14 -11.18
C GLN A 96 -9.08 -10.12 -12.22
N ALA A 97 -8.78 -8.89 -11.79
CA ALA A 97 -8.28 -7.86 -12.70
C ALA A 97 -6.91 -8.20 -13.30
N TYR A 98 -6.01 -8.79 -12.50
CA TYR A 98 -4.64 -9.09 -12.91
C TYR A 98 -4.54 -10.41 -13.68
N GLU A 99 -5.44 -11.36 -13.42
CA GLU A 99 -5.58 -12.61 -14.18
C GLU A 99 -5.79 -12.33 -15.66
N LYS A 100 -6.62 -11.34 -16.02
CA LYS A 100 -6.83 -10.92 -17.42
C LYS A 100 -5.53 -10.58 -18.15
N LEU A 101 -4.59 -9.89 -17.51
CA LEU A 101 -3.29 -9.59 -18.15
C LEU A 101 -2.47 -10.86 -18.38
N ILE A 102 -2.47 -11.76 -17.39
CA ILE A 102 -1.79 -13.05 -17.50
C ILE A 102 -2.41 -13.85 -18.65
N GLU A 103 -3.74 -13.91 -18.76
CA GLU A 103 -4.44 -14.56 -19.86
C GLU A 103 -4.03 -14.00 -21.22
N ILE A 104 -3.95 -12.68 -21.37
CA ILE A 104 -3.49 -12.05 -22.62
C ILE A 104 -2.06 -12.49 -22.97
N VAL A 105 -1.15 -12.49 -22.00
CA VAL A 105 0.23 -12.94 -22.19
C VAL A 105 0.26 -14.42 -22.61
N TYR A 106 -0.51 -15.28 -21.94
CA TYR A 106 -0.57 -16.71 -22.29
C TYR A 106 -1.21 -16.97 -23.65
N LYS A 107 -2.31 -16.29 -23.99
CA LYS A 107 -2.95 -16.35 -25.32
C LYS A 107 -1.95 -15.97 -26.41
N MET A 108 -1.23 -14.86 -26.21
CA MET A 108 -0.19 -14.40 -27.14
C MET A 108 0.91 -15.45 -27.33
N LEU A 109 1.43 -16.04 -26.24
CA LEU A 109 2.46 -17.07 -26.29
C LEU A 109 1.97 -18.36 -26.97
N MET A 110 0.76 -18.80 -26.65
CA MET A 110 0.19 -20.03 -27.21
C MET A 110 -0.11 -19.91 -28.70
N LYS A 111 -0.69 -18.79 -29.14
CA LYS A 111 -0.94 -18.52 -30.56
C LYS A 111 0.37 -18.41 -31.33
N SER A 112 1.37 -17.74 -30.77
CA SER A 112 2.73 -17.70 -31.34
C SER A 112 3.34 -19.10 -31.54
N LYS A 113 3.25 -19.99 -30.52
CA LYS A 113 3.72 -21.38 -30.62
C LYS A 113 2.99 -22.18 -31.70
N LYS A 114 1.69 -21.95 -31.88
CA LYS A 114 0.87 -22.61 -32.91
C LYS A 114 1.01 -21.97 -34.30
N LYS A 115 1.81 -20.92 -34.45
CA LYS A 115 1.89 -20.08 -35.67
C LYS A 115 0.53 -19.48 -36.08
N GLU A 116 -0.35 -19.29 -35.12
CA GLU A 116 -1.64 -18.62 -35.27
C GLU A 116 -1.47 -17.13 -34.92
N GLN A 117 -2.22 -16.27 -35.61
CA GLN A 117 -2.26 -14.85 -35.32
C GLN A 117 -3.22 -14.58 -34.15
N TYR A 118 -2.80 -13.75 -33.21
CA TYR A 118 -3.74 -13.16 -32.24
C TYR A 118 -4.52 -12.07 -32.98
N GLY A 119 -5.80 -12.30 -33.24
CA GLY A 119 -6.62 -11.38 -34.03
C GLY A 119 -6.65 -9.98 -33.41
N ALA A 120 -6.57 -8.94 -34.25
CA ALA A 120 -6.51 -7.55 -33.78
C ALA A 120 -7.74 -7.17 -32.93
N ASP A 121 -8.94 -7.58 -33.35
CA ASP A 121 -10.18 -7.31 -32.62
C ASP A 121 -10.23 -8.03 -31.28
N GLU A 122 -9.78 -9.29 -31.24
CA GLU A 122 -9.71 -10.10 -30.02
C GLU A 122 -8.71 -9.49 -29.02
N MET A 123 -7.52 -9.10 -29.50
CA MET A 123 -6.51 -8.44 -28.68
C MET A 123 -6.99 -7.08 -28.15
N LEU A 124 -7.70 -6.30 -28.97
CA LEU A 124 -8.27 -5.02 -28.55
C LEU A 124 -9.34 -5.22 -27.48
N SER A 125 -10.21 -6.22 -27.65
CA SER A 125 -11.24 -6.57 -26.67
C SER A 125 -10.60 -6.98 -25.34
N ASP A 126 -9.67 -7.93 -25.35
CA ASP A 126 -9.02 -8.41 -24.13
C ASP A 126 -8.25 -7.28 -23.42
N MET A 127 -7.58 -6.40 -24.18
CA MET A 127 -6.89 -5.22 -23.63
C MET A 127 -7.83 -4.20 -23.01
N ASN A 128 -9.00 -3.97 -23.61
CA ASN A 128 -10.02 -3.08 -23.04
C ASN A 128 -10.59 -3.66 -21.75
N ASP A 129 -10.86 -4.96 -21.72
CA ASP A 129 -11.35 -5.66 -20.52
C ASP A 129 -10.34 -5.61 -19.37
N PHE A 130 -9.05 -5.74 -19.68
CA PHE A 130 -7.98 -5.55 -18.71
C PHE A 130 -7.91 -4.09 -18.23
N ASN A 131 -7.93 -3.11 -19.14
CA ASN A 131 -7.86 -1.69 -18.79
C ASN A 131 -9.03 -1.25 -17.90
N GLN A 132 -10.24 -1.74 -18.18
CA GLN A 132 -11.42 -1.48 -17.36
C GLN A 132 -11.23 -2.01 -15.94
N SER A 133 -10.80 -3.27 -15.80
CA SER A 133 -10.55 -3.88 -14.49
C SER A 133 -9.37 -3.23 -13.75
N LEU A 134 -8.32 -2.83 -14.46
CA LEU A 134 -7.17 -2.13 -13.90
C LEU A 134 -7.53 -0.73 -13.41
N THR A 135 -8.45 -0.03 -14.08
CA THR A 135 -8.92 1.29 -13.65
C THR A 135 -9.67 1.21 -12.32
N LEU A 136 -10.45 0.15 -12.11
CA LEU A 136 -11.25 -0.02 -10.90
C LEU A 136 -10.43 -0.56 -9.71
N TRP A 137 -9.56 -1.54 -9.94
CA TRP A 137 -8.90 -2.30 -8.87
C TRP A 137 -7.37 -2.16 -8.83
N GLY A 138 -6.77 -1.59 -9.87
CA GLY A 138 -5.32 -1.40 -9.98
C GLY A 138 -4.74 -0.49 -8.91
N SER A 139 -3.56 -0.81 -8.41
CA SER A 139 -2.80 0.15 -7.60
C SER A 139 -2.28 1.28 -8.48
N SER A 140 -2.06 2.47 -7.91
CA SER A 140 -1.46 3.59 -8.64
C SER A 140 -0.09 3.24 -9.24
N LYS A 141 0.67 2.35 -8.60
CA LYS A 141 1.96 1.87 -9.11
C LYS A 141 1.79 0.94 -10.30
N ALA A 142 0.80 0.04 -10.26
CA ALA A 142 0.48 -0.85 -11.36
C ALA A 142 0.02 -0.05 -12.60
N ILE A 143 -0.87 0.93 -12.41
CA ILE A 143 -1.34 1.80 -13.49
C ILE A 143 -0.18 2.55 -14.15
N ARG A 144 0.74 3.11 -13.36
CA ARG A 144 1.90 3.83 -13.89
C ARG A 144 2.84 2.94 -14.70
N LEU A 145 3.16 1.74 -14.20
CA LEU A 145 4.03 0.81 -14.93
C LEU A 145 3.37 0.29 -16.21
N TRP A 146 2.05 0.08 -16.18
CA TRP A 146 1.28 -0.30 -17.35
C TRP A 146 1.28 0.81 -18.41
N ASP A 147 1.09 2.06 -17.99
CA ASP A 147 1.15 3.23 -18.87
C ASP A 147 2.55 3.40 -19.48
N GLU A 148 3.60 3.28 -18.67
CA GLU A 148 4.99 3.28 -19.15
C GLU A 148 5.24 2.21 -20.21
N TRP A 149 4.72 1.00 -20.01
CA TRP A 149 4.82 -0.10 -20.97
C TRP A 149 4.07 0.21 -22.27
N ARG A 150 2.83 0.70 -22.19
CA ARG A 150 2.03 1.07 -23.37
C ARG A 150 2.61 2.25 -24.15
N LEU A 151 3.17 3.25 -23.48
CA LEU A 151 3.82 4.37 -24.15
C LEU A 151 5.11 3.92 -24.86
N ALA A 152 5.81 2.94 -24.29
CA ALA A 152 7.00 2.36 -24.91
C ALA A 152 6.65 1.65 -26.24
N THR A 153 5.51 0.95 -26.33
CA THR A 153 5.12 0.25 -27.57
C THR A 153 4.71 1.19 -28.71
N VAL A 154 4.21 2.39 -28.40
CA VAL A 154 3.74 3.35 -29.42
C VAL A 154 4.82 4.36 -29.80
N GLY A 155 5.59 4.86 -28.84
CA GLY A 155 6.43 6.06 -29.05
C GLY A 155 7.92 5.81 -29.22
N LYS A 156 8.50 4.78 -28.57
CA LYS A 156 9.96 4.68 -28.39
C LYS A 156 10.67 3.63 -29.25
N GLN A 157 9.95 2.83 -30.04
CA GLN A 157 10.50 1.67 -30.77
C GLN A 157 11.58 0.91 -29.95
N PRO A 158 11.30 0.57 -28.68
CA PRO A 158 12.26 -0.09 -27.80
C PRO A 158 12.66 -1.44 -28.40
N SER A 159 13.86 -1.90 -28.08
CA SER A 159 14.26 -3.25 -28.47
C SER A 159 13.31 -4.29 -27.86
N ALA A 160 13.15 -5.43 -28.53
CA ALA A 160 12.24 -6.48 -28.06
C ALA A 160 12.55 -6.94 -26.63
N SER A 161 13.83 -6.94 -26.24
CA SER A 161 14.27 -7.30 -24.88
C SER A 161 13.85 -6.27 -23.84
N GLU A 162 13.94 -4.97 -24.14
CA GLU A 162 13.48 -3.90 -23.26
C GLU A 162 11.98 -3.96 -23.02
N LEU A 163 11.20 -4.26 -24.06
CA LEU A 163 9.76 -4.40 -23.95
C LEU A 163 9.37 -5.60 -23.06
N LEU A 164 10.10 -6.71 -23.17
CA LEU A 164 9.91 -7.89 -22.32
C LEU A 164 10.24 -7.58 -20.85
N PHE A 165 11.36 -6.91 -20.57
CA PHE A 165 11.70 -6.51 -19.21
C PHE A 165 10.75 -5.44 -18.65
N ALA A 166 10.19 -4.57 -19.50
CA ALA A 166 9.16 -3.63 -19.08
C ALA A 166 7.86 -4.36 -18.71
N MET A 167 7.46 -5.39 -19.48
CA MET A 167 6.32 -6.24 -19.11
C MET A 167 6.59 -6.98 -17.80
N GLU A 168 7.79 -7.52 -17.60
CA GLU A 168 8.17 -8.18 -16.35
C GLU A 168 8.01 -7.25 -15.14
N LYS A 169 8.40 -5.97 -15.26
CA LYS A 169 8.19 -4.98 -14.20
C LYS A 169 6.71 -4.81 -13.85
N VAL A 170 5.83 -4.79 -14.85
CA VAL A 170 4.37 -4.75 -14.64
C VAL A 170 3.94 -5.98 -13.84
N LEU A 171 4.29 -7.18 -14.31
CA LEU A 171 3.89 -8.44 -13.66
C LEU A 171 4.41 -8.56 -12.21
N ILE A 172 5.65 -8.15 -11.95
CA ILE A 172 6.22 -8.11 -10.59
C ILE A 172 5.44 -7.14 -9.70
N GLN A 173 5.00 -5.99 -10.22
CA GLN A 173 4.20 -5.05 -9.45
C GLN A 173 2.81 -5.61 -9.13
N LEU A 174 2.15 -6.30 -10.09
CA LEU A 174 0.88 -6.98 -9.82
C LEU A 174 1.05 -8.05 -8.73
N ARG A 175 2.14 -8.81 -8.80
CA ARG A 175 2.49 -9.81 -7.77
C ARG A 175 2.76 -9.16 -6.40
N ARG A 176 3.40 -7.98 -6.36
CA ARG A 176 3.57 -7.17 -5.13
C ARG A 176 2.25 -6.74 -4.54
N ASP A 177 1.31 -6.32 -5.37
CA ASP A 177 -0.02 -5.87 -4.93
C ASP A 177 -0.85 -7.02 -4.33
N MET A 178 -0.50 -8.27 -4.66
CA MET A 178 -1.05 -9.51 -4.08
C MET A 178 -0.29 -10.01 -2.83
N GLY A 179 0.74 -9.28 -2.37
CA GLY A 179 1.56 -9.65 -1.22
C GLY A 179 2.79 -10.51 -1.54
N GLN A 180 3.01 -10.83 -2.82
CA GLN A 180 4.08 -11.71 -3.30
C GLN A 180 5.24 -10.90 -3.90
N GLY A 181 5.72 -9.91 -3.14
CA GLY A 181 6.63 -8.90 -3.67
C GLY A 181 8.13 -9.20 -3.64
N ARG A 182 8.53 -10.28 -2.97
CA ARG A 182 9.93 -10.60 -2.65
C ARG A 182 10.45 -11.76 -3.50
N GLY A 183 11.77 -11.82 -3.66
CA GLY A 183 12.50 -13.00 -4.13
C GLY A 183 12.78 -13.07 -5.63
N LEU A 184 12.14 -12.24 -6.46
CA LEU A 184 12.37 -12.23 -7.91
C LEU A 184 13.32 -11.10 -8.32
N LYS A 185 14.38 -11.46 -9.04
CA LYS A 185 15.28 -10.55 -9.74
C LYS A 185 14.80 -10.34 -11.19
N LYS A 186 15.38 -9.36 -11.87
CA LYS A 186 15.14 -9.12 -13.31
C LYS A 186 15.45 -10.40 -14.10
N GLY A 187 14.53 -10.84 -14.94
CA GLY A 187 14.61 -12.04 -15.76
C GLY A 187 14.02 -13.30 -15.11
N ASP A 188 13.85 -13.36 -13.79
CA ASP A 188 13.40 -14.59 -13.12
C ASP A 188 11.97 -14.98 -13.52
N LEU A 189 11.09 -13.99 -13.73
CA LEU A 189 9.72 -14.28 -14.15
C LEU A 189 9.64 -14.54 -15.66
N LEU A 190 10.49 -13.87 -16.44
CA LEU A 190 10.57 -14.11 -17.88
C LEU A 190 11.01 -15.53 -18.23
N LYS A 191 11.80 -16.20 -17.36
CA LYS A 191 12.22 -17.60 -17.53
C LYS A 191 11.04 -18.59 -17.57
N LEU A 192 9.86 -18.20 -17.08
CA LEU A 192 8.65 -19.01 -17.21
C LEU A 192 8.06 -18.99 -18.62
N PHE A 193 8.37 -17.95 -19.40
CA PHE A 193 7.77 -17.70 -20.71
C PHE A 193 8.74 -17.97 -21.86
N ILE A 194 10.04 -17.73 -21.65
CA ILE A 194 11.07 -17.76 -22.69
C ILE A 194 12.29 -18.51 -22.16
N ASN A 195 12.89 -19.37 -22.99
CA ASN A 195 14.05 -20.17 -22.61
C ASN A 195 15.37 -19.35 -22.61
N ASP A 196 15.51 -18.38 -23.52
CA ASP A 196 16.77 -17.67 -23.79
C ASP A 196 16.97 -16.39 -22.96
N VAL A 197 16.33 -16.27 -21.80
CA VAL A 197 16.35 -15.02 -21.00
C VAL A 197 17.74 -14.61 -20.56
N ASP A 198 18.62 -15.56 -20.26
CA ASP A 198 20.00 -15.28 -19.85
C ASP A 198 20.81 -14.61 -21.00
N THR A 199 20.51 -14.95 -22.26
CA THR A 199 21.11 -14.29 -23.43
C THR A 199 20.61 -12.86 -23.62
N LEU A 200 19.32 -12.60 -23.31
CA LEU A 200 18.71 -11.28 -23.34
C LEU A 200 19.26 -10.37 -22.24
N LEU A 201 19.54 -10.93 -21.06
CA LEU A 201 20.18 -10.20 -19.96
C LEU A 201 21.58 -9.73 -20.35
N GLY A 202 22.40 -10.60 -20.96
CA GLY A 202 23.74 -10.26 -21.45
C GLY A 202 23.74 -9.17 -22.54
N SER A 203 22.79 -9.25 -23.47
CA SER A 203 22.62 -8.25 -24.54
C SER A 203 22.16 -6.89 -23.99
N SER A 204 21.25 -6.87 -23.01
CA SER A 204 20.76 -5.63 -22.40
C SER A 204 21.81 -4.90 -21.54
N ASN A 205 22.75 -5.63 -20.95
CA ASN A 205 23.86 -5.05 -20.19
C ASN A 205 24.94 -4.47 -21.11
N SER A 206 25.08 -5.02 -22.32
CA SER A 206 26.05 -4.57 -23.33
C SER A 206 25.58 -3.32 -24.09
N ALA A 207 24.26 -3.11 -24.18
CA ALA A 207 23.65 -1.92 -24.81
C ALA A 207 23.57 -0.69 -23.89
N ASN A 208 23.88 -0.84 -22.60
CA ASN A 208 23.90 0.25 -21.60
C ASN A 208 25.34 0.63 -21.17
N GLN A 209 26.37 0.13 -21.88
CA GLN A 209 27.74 0.66 -21.85
C GLN A 209 28.00 1.47 -23.11
#